data_AF-A0AA88F3D9-F1
#
_entry.id   AF-A0AA88F3D9-F1
#
_cell.length_a   1.000
_cell.length_b   1.000
_cell.length_c   1.000
_cell.angle_alpha   90.00
_cell.angle_beta   90.00
_cell.angle_gamma   90.00
#
_symmetry.space_group_name_H-M   'P 1'
#
loop_
_entity.id
_entity.type
_entity.pdbx_description
1 polymer ?
#
loop_
_entity_poly.entity_id
_entity_poly.type
_entity_poly.pdbx_seq_one_letter_code
_entity_poly.pdbx_strand_id
1 'polypeptide(L)'
;MRHYIRNRVAEAREHLQPVLKELGLNLMVSDRENQEEIYFAGKPIERFYGERLWSPVTIHFNRSITPAGRKEAQWEDAHLCIEDWRPKPLGRTGRVHRRWWGYKHLPVEKTGKEMFAWMEKTIRKHGAFIYGSDSGHVSSEELADTYWELFRERKIKDLDIVTIESERWNHDALTFQDHLGRRIHMVYAGVGELMIDGELVGTFNKRTPFKTRLAESLKTGSSWVKELYDPVVSGMNPR
;
A
#
# COMPACT_ATOMS: atom_id res chain seq x y z
N MET A 1 15.86 -1.01 23.38
CA MET A 1 16.07 0.13 22.45
C MET A 1 17.52 0.08 22.03
N ARG A 2 17.83 -0.12 20.74
CA ARG A 2 19.21 -0.33 20.27
C ARG A 2 20.03 0.94 20.50
N HIS A 3 21.28 0.78 20.97
CA HIS A 3 22.14 1.90 21.35
C HIS A 3 22.44 2.86 20.19
N TYR A 4 22.34 2.41 18.93
CA TYR A 4 22.81 3.12 17.75
C TYR A 4 22.07 4.45 17.47
N ILE A 5 20.73 4.47 17.33
CA ILE A 5 19.99 5.74 17.13
C ILE A 5 19.43 6.38 18.40
N ARG A 6 19.69 5.85 19.59
CA ARG A 6 18.98 6.27 20.81
C ARG A 6 19.01 7.79 21.03
N ASN A 7 20.16 8.43 20.85
CA ASN A 7 20.31 9.88 21.01
C ASN A 7 19.61 10.64 19.88
N ARG A 8 19.74 10.19 18.63
CA ARG A 8 19.03 10.76 17.47
C ARG A 8 17.52 10.74 17.64
N VAL A 9 16.98 9.67 18.23
CA VAL A 9 15.56 9.56 18.59
C VAL A 9 15.16 10.58 19.66
N ALA A 10 16.00 10.78 20.68
CA ALA A 10 15.74 11.76 21.72
C ALA A 10 15.73 13.19 21.17
N GLU A 11 16.73 13.53 20.36
CA GLU A 11 16.83 14.84 19.69
C GLU A 11 15.67 15.07 18.71
N ALA A 12 15.35 14.10 17.86
CA ALA A 12 14.21 14.18 16.96
C ALA A 12 12.89 14.33 17.72
N ARG A 13 12.73 13.64 18.85
CA ARG A 13 11.55 13.81 19.71
C ARG A 13 11.51 15.22 20.28
N GLU A 14 12.58 15.73 20.86
CA GLU A 14 12.62 17.08 21.42
C GLU A 14 12.24 18.15 20.40
N HIS A 15 12.83 18.09 19.21
CA HIS A 15 12.69 19.14 18.22
C HIS A 15 11.48 19.00 17.28
N LEU A 16 11.07 17.78 16.94
CA LEU A 16 9.97 17.54 16.00
C LEU A 16 8.62 17.34 16.70
N GLN A 17 8.58 17.15 18.03
CA GLN A 17 7.31 16.96 18.75
C GLN A 17 6.24 18.03 18.44
N PRO A 18 6.57 19.33 18.28
CA PRO A 18 5.55 20.34 17.97
C PRO A 18 4.78 20.04 16.68
N VAL A 19 5.47 19.80 15.56
CA VAL A 19 4.81 19.47 14.28
C VAL A 19 4.14 18.10 14.32
N LEU A 20 4.72 17.14 15.03
CA LEU A 20 4.09 15.82 15.18
C LEU A 20 2.78 15.92 15.96
N LYS A 21 2.70 16.72 17.02
CA LYS A 21 1.44 16.97 17.75
C LYS A 21 0.41 17.68 16.88
N GLU A 22 0.83 18.69 16.12
CA GLU A 22 -0.04 19.40 15.17
C GLU A 22 -0.69 18.43 14.17
N LEU A 23 0.09 17.47 13.66
CA LEU A 23 -0.38 16.47 12.71
C LEU A 23 -1.01 15.23 13.36
N GLY A 24 -1.10 15.13 14.69
CA GLY A 24 -1.63 13.95 15.38
C GLY A 24 -0.76 12.68 15.25
N LEU A 25 0.55 12.85 15.00
CA LEU A 25 1.52 11.79 14.80
C LEU A 25 2.40 11.58 16.05
N ASN A 26 2.96 10.37 16.16
CA ASN A 26 3.98 10.00 17.13
C ASN A 26 5.24 9.54 16.42
N LEU A 27 6.40 9.79 17.04
CA LEU A 27 7.67 9.26 16.59
C LEU A 27 7.78 7.78 16.96
N MET A 28 8.07 6.96 15.95
CA MET A 28 8.26 5.53 16.05
C MET A 28 9.62 5.14 15.45
N VAL A 29 10.09 3.94 15.77
CA VAL A 29 11.38 3.41 15.29
C VAL A 29 11.17 2.05 14.68
N SER A 30 11.79 1.82 13.53
CA SER A 30 11.89 0.51 12.88
C SER A 30 13.36 0.16 12.66
N ASP A 31 13.66 -1.13 12.75
CA ASP A 31 14.96 -1.69 12.40
C ASP A 31 14.80 -2.53 11.14
N ARG A 32 15.56 -2.19 10.10
CA ARG A 32 15.63 -2.92 8.85
C ARG A 32 17.04 -3.48 8.65
N GLU A 33 17.18 -4.45 7.76
CA GLU A 33 18.49 -4.99 7.42
C GLU A 33 19.41 -3.85 6.93
N ASN A 34 20.52 -3.62 7.63
CA ASN A 34 21.49 -2.55 7.40
C ASN A 34 20.99 -1.10 7.55
N GLN A 35 19.81 -0.86 8.14
CA GLN A 35 19.29 0.49 8.29
C GLN A 35 18.42 0.64 9.55
N GLU A 36 18.51 1.80 10.22
CA GLU A 36 17.51 2.20 11.21
C GLU A 36 16.62 3.31 10.62
N GLU A 37 15.35 3.30 11.01
CA GLU A 37 14.33 4.21 10.48
C GLU A 37 13.57 4.85 11.65
N ILE A 38 13.43 6.18 11.60
CA ILE A 38 12.45 6.92 12.38
C ILE A 38 11.27 7.22 11.45
N TYR A 39 10.09 6.73 11.81
CA TYR A 39 8.86 6.98 11.06
C TYR A 39 7.82 7.62 11.97
N PHE A 40 6.80 8.25 11.38
CA PHE A 40 5.79 8.98 12.12
C PHE A 40 4.39 8.41 11.85
N ALA A 41 3.74 7.95 12.92
CA ALA A 41 2.42 7.33 12.85
C ALA A 41 1.51 7.79 14.00
N GLY A 42 0.24 8.01 13.70
CA GLY A 42 -0.81 8.29 14.67
C GLY A 42 -1.19 7.06 15.49
N LYS A 43 -2.07 7.27 16.47
CA LYS A 43 -2.73 6.15 17.16
C LYS A 43 -3.66 5.41 16.18
N PRO A 44 -3.93 4.10 16.41
CA PRO A 44 -5.00 3.40 15.72
C PRO A 44 -6.32 4.18 15.85
N ILE A 45 -7.05 4.32 14.73
CA ILE A 45 -8.33 5.00 14.68
C ILE A 45 -9.42 3.95 14.57
N GLU A 46 -10.24 3.82 15.62
CA GLU A 46 -11.29 2.78 15.70
C GLU A 46 -12.28 2.86 14.53
N ARG A 47 -12.65 4.08 14.10
CA ARG A 47 -13.55 4.31 12.97
C ARG A 47 -13.04 3.73 11.64
N PHE A 48 -11.73 3.51 11.51
CA PHE A 48 -11.10 2.98 10.31
C PHE A 48 -10.48 1.60 10.56
N TYR A 49 -11.15 0.74 11.33
CA TYR A 49 -10.71 -0.63 11.61
C TYR A 49 -9.27 -0.73 12.16
N GLY A 50 -8.82 0.28 12.90
CA GLY A 50 -7.48 0.32 13.47
C GLY A 50 -6.39 0.85 12.53
N GLU A 51 -6.76 1.36 11.33
CA GLU A 51 -5.86 2.12 10.48
C GLU A 51 -5.27 3.32 11.23
N ARG A 52 -4.10 3.76 10.77
CA ARG A 52 -3.34 4.84 11.40
C ARG A 52 -3.12 5.96 10.42
N LEU A 53 -3.03 7.16 10.96
CA LEU A 53 -2.45 8.28 10.24
C LEU A 53 -0.95 8.03 10.04
N TRP A 54 -0.42 8.29 8.86
CA TRP A 54 0.96 8.09 8.48
C TRP A 54 1.54 9.34 7.82
N SER A 55 2.77 9.68 8.20
CA SER A 55 3.59 10.62 7.44
C SER A 55 4.25 9.91 6.27
N PRO A 56 4.22 10.46 5.04
CA PRO A 56 5.05 9.97 3.92
C PRO A 56 6.54 10.28 4.11
N VAL A 57 6.89 11.11 5.09
CA VAL A 57 8.27 11.46 5.42
C VAL A 57 8.79 10.54 6.53
N THR A 58 9.93 9.93 6.31
CA THR A 58 10.68 9.13 7.30
C THR A 58 12.15 9.55 7.31
N ILE A 59 12.85 9.28 8.41
CA ILE A 59 14.28 9.58 8.58
C ILE A 59 15.05 8.27 8.62
N HIS A 60 16.03 8.13 7.75
CA HIS A 60 16.78 6.90 7.55
C HIS A 60 18.25 7.10 7.96
N PHE A 61 18.79 6.16 8.73
CA PHE A 61 20.21 6.09 9.11
C PHE A 61 20.81 4.80 8.56
N ASN A 62 21.67 4.91 7.55
CA ASN A 62 22.26 3.73 6.92
C ASN A 62 23.44 3.21 7.73
N ARG A 63 23.40 1.94 8.13
CA ARG A 63 24.51 1.31 8.87
C ARG A 63 25.69 0.95 7.96
N SER A 64 25.47 0.67 6.68
CA SER A 64 26.52 0.21 5.76
C SER A 64 27.47 1.30 5.28
N ILE A 65 27.03 2.55 5.32
CA ILE A 65 27.84 3.73 4.95
C ILE A 65 28.65 4.22 6.16
N THR A 66 28.28 3.78 7.36
CA THR A 66 28.97 4.14 8.58
C THR A 66 30.40 3.58 8.60
N PRO A 67 31.42 4.40 8.92
CA PRO A 67 32.76 3.90 9.19
C PRO A 67 32.73 2.78 10.24
N ALA A 68 33.50 1.72 9.99
CA ALA A 68 33.60 0.57 10.88
C ALA A 68 33.88 1.02 12.33
N GLY A 69 33.06 0.56 13.28
CA GLY A 69 33.24 0.82 14.71
C GLY A 69 32.45 2.01 15.30
N ARG A 70 31.67 2.77 14.51
CA ARG A 70 30.76 3.78 15.09
C ARG A 70 29.68 3.10 15.94
N LYS A 71 29.55 3.54 17.19
CA LYS A 71 28.55 3.05 18.15
C LYS A 71 27.22 3.80 18.08
N GLU A 72 27.19 4.93 17.39
CA GLU A 72 26.05 5.85 17.35
C GLU A 72 25.85 6.47 15.96
N ALA A 73 24.58 6.59 15.56
CA ALA A 73 24.15 7.19 14.31
C ALA A 73 24.42 8.70 14.27
N GLN A 74 24.92 9.19 13.14
CA GLN A 74 25.21 10.61 12.93
C GLN A 74 24.19 11.21 11.96
N TRP A 75 23.88 12.50 12.13
CA TRP A 75 22.91 13.19 11.27
C TRP A 75 23.44 13.38 9.85
N GLU A 76 24.75 13.48 9.70
CA GLU A 76 25.45 13.60 8.41
C GLU A 76 25.29 12.34 7.54
N ASP A 77 25.05 11.19 8.16
CA ASP A 77 24.78 9.92 7.48
C ASP A 77 23.27 9.70 7.22
N ALA A 78 22.43 10.65 7.67
CA ALA A 78 20.99 10.55 7.59
C ALA A 78 20.44 11.14 6.29
N HIS A 79 19.28 10.65 5.88
CA HIS A 79 18.48 11.27 4.83
C HIS A 79 17.00 11.16 5.17
N LEU A 80 16.22 12.11 4.65
CA LEU A 80 14.77 11.97 4.60
C LEU A 80 14.40 11.10 3.40
N CYS A 81 13.56 10.10 3.63
CA CYS A 81 12.83 9.43 2.56
C CYS A 81 11.43 10.04 2.51
N ILE A 82 11.00 10.48 1.33
CA ILE A 82 9.67 11.07 1.12
C ILE A 82 8.95 10.23 0.08
N GLU A 83 7.97 9.46 0.51
CA GLU A 83 7.15 8.63 -0.35
C GLU A 83 6.08 9.46 -1.06
N ASP A 84 5.90 9.23 -2.36
CA ASP A 84 4.92 9.94 -3.17
C ASP A 84 3.64 9.11 -3.33
N TRP A 85 2.75 9.23 -2.35
CA TRP A 85 1.43 8.59 -2.34
C TRP A 85 0.36 9.56 -2.82
N ARG A 86 -0.20 9.33 -4.00
CA ARG A 86 -1.28 10.19 -4.55
C ARG A 86 -2.54 9.39 -4.85
N PRO A 87 -3.73 9.96 -4.60
CA PRO A 87 -4.95 9.37 -5.08
C PRO A 87 -4.95 9.35 -6.62
N LYS A 88 -5.28 8.21 -7.20
CA LYS A 88 -5.49 8.01 -8.63
C LYS A 88 -6.89 7.44 -8.84
N PRO A 89 -7.78 8.15 -9.58
CA PRO A 89 -9.12 7.65 -9.85
C PRO A 89 -9.14 6.33 -10.62
N LEU A 90 -10.10 5.48 -10.28
CA LEU A 90 -10.38 4.21 -10.97
C LEU A 90 -11.45 4.41 -12.05
N GLY A 91 -11.11 5.25 -13.03
CA GLY A 91 -11.97 5.51 -14.19
C GLY A 91 -13.38 5.96 -13.79
N ARG A 92 -14.39 5.21 -14.23
CA ARG A 92 -15.82 5.52 -14.02
C ARG A 92 -16.43 4.95 -12.73
N THR A 93 -15.67 4.20 -11.95
CA THR A 93 -16.16 3.50 -10.73
C THR A 93 -16.58 4.49 -9.62
N GLY A 94 -16.15 5.76 -9.70
CA GLY A 94 -16.24 6.71 -8.59
C GLY A 94 -15.27 6.40 -7.44
N ARG A 95 -14.46 5.35 -7.57
CA ARG A 95 -13.49 4.89 -6.56
C ARG A 95 -12.09 5.42 -6.85
N VAL A 96 -11.23 5.37 -5.84
CA VAL A 96 -9.83 5.83 -5.90
C VAL A 96 -8.89 4.76 -5.35
N HIS A 97 -7.70 4.66 -5.94
CA HIS A 97 -6.58 3.94 -5.33
C HIS A 97 -5.50 4.94 -4.94
N ARG A 98 -4.86 4.76 -3.77
CA ARG A 98 -3.73 5.60 -3.35
C ARG A 98 -2.46 4.97 -3.91
N ARG A 99 -2.01 5.46 -5.05
CA ARG A 99 -0.87 4.90 -5.79
C ARG A 99 0.44 5.44 -5.21
N TRP A 100 1.39 4.53 -5.02
CA TRP A 100 2.79 4.87 -4.83
C TRP A 100 3.45 5.19 -6.17
N TRP A 101 4.02 6.38 -6.29
CA TRP A 101 4.71 6.84 -7.50
C TRP A 101 6.24 6.80 -7.39
N GLY A 102 6.75 6.43 -6.22
CA GLY A 102 8.17 6.42 -5.92
C GLY A 102 8.46 7.13 -4.61
N TYR A 103 9.74 7.41 -4.40
CA TYR A 103 10.20 8.22 -3.27
C TYR A 103 11.31 9.18 -3.73
N LYS A 104 11.61 10.14 -2.87
CA LYS A 104 12.79 10.99 -2.98
C LYS A 104 13.64 10.84 -1.73
N HIS A 105 14.96 10.72 -1.91
CA HIS A 105 15.92 10.83 -0.82
C HIS A 105 16.46 12.24 -0.78
N LEU A 106 16.39 12.88 0.39
CA LEU A 106 17.00 14.18 0.63
C LEU A 106 18.06 14.02 1.72
N PRO A 107 19.35 14.17 1.41
CA PRO A 107 20.40 14.10 2.44
C PRO A 107 20.20 15.20 3.48
N VAL A 108 20.59 14.91 4.72
CA VAL A 108 20.57 15.90 5.80
C VAL A 108 21.86 16.73 5.71
N GLU A 109 21.78 17.86 5.02
CA GLU A 109 22.95 18.75 4.79
C GLU A 109 23.11 19.84 5.87
N LYS A 110 22.05 20.09 6.65
CA LYS A 110 22.02 21.12 7.70
C LYS A 110 22.37 20.51 9.04
N THR A 111 22.83 21.34 9.99
CA THR A 111 23.18 20.91 11.35
C THR A 111 22.40 21.68 12.42
N GLY A 112 22.34 21.12 13.62
CA GLY A 112 21.73 21.75 14.79
C GLY A 112 20.28 22.18 14.59
N LYS A 113 19.94 23.41 15.00
CA LYS A 113 18.56 23.92 14.94
C LYS A 113 18.03 24.09 13.51
N GLU A 114 18.89 24.45 12.56
CA GLU A 114 18.48 24.66 11.16
C GLU A 114 18.05 23.35 10.50
N MET A 115 18.71 22.25 10.86
CA MET A 115 18.34 20.91 10.42
C MET A 115 16.91 20.56 10.83
N PHE A 116 16.59 20.71 12.11
CA PHE A 116 15.26 20.39 12.62
C PHE A 116 14.18 21.31 12.06
N ALA A 117 14.46 22.61 11.91
CA ALA A 117 13.53 23.54 11.26
C ALA A 117 13.22 23.15 9.80
N TRP A 118 14.24 22.67 9.07
CA TRP A 118 14.06 22.16 7.71
C TRP A 118 13.25 20.84 7.68
N MET A 119 13.52 19.91 8.59
CA MET A 119 12.74 18.67 8.73
C MET A 119 11.29 18.98 9.08
N GLU A 120 11.05 19.90 10.02
CA GLU A 120 9.72 20.33 10.44
C GLU A 120 8.93 20.89 9.26
N LYS A 121 9.52 21.82 8.50
CA LYS A 121 8.92 22.39 7.29
C LYS A 121 8.59 21.31 6.26
N THR A 122 9.47 20.31 6.11
CA THR A 122 9.29 19.20 5.17
C THR A 122 8.13 18.31 5.59
N ILE A 123 8.10 17.89 6.86
CA ILE A 123 7.00 17.09 7.43
C ILE A 123 5.67 17.84 7.28
N ARG A 124 5.63 19.12 7.68
CA ARG A 124 4.43 19.96 7.57
C ARG A 124 3.93 20.09 6.13
N LYS A 125 4.85 20.29 5.17
CA LYS A 125 4.52 20.41 3.74
C LYS A 125 3.87 19.14 3.19
N HIS A 126 4.34 17.98 3.62
CA HIS A 126 3.87 16.68 3.11
C HIS A 126 2.69 16.12 3.92
N GLY A 127 2.44 16.65 5.12
CA GLY A 127 1.28 16.33 5.94
C GLY A 127 1.25 14.88 6.40
N ALA A 128 0.04 14.37 6.60
CA ALA A 128 -0.19 12.99 6.98
C ALA A 128 -1.49 12.49 6.35
N PHE A 129 -1.59 11.18 6.12
CA PHE A 129 -2.76 10.56 5.52
C PHE A 129 -3.06 9.22 6.18
N ILE A 130 -4.32 8.78 6.13
CA ILE A 130 -4.69 7.43 6.58
C ILE A 130 -4.60 6.51 5.37
N TYR A 131 -3.95 5.36 5.55
CA TYR A 131 -3.83 4.36 4.50
C TYR A 131 -5.11 3.52 4.48
N GLY A 132 -5.99 3.71 3.48
CA GLY A 132 -7.18 2.86 3.30
C GLY A 132 -8.54 3.49 3.65
N SER A 133 -8.55 4.69 4.25
CA SER A 133 -9.71 5.19 5.01
C SER A 133 -10.93 5.69 4.24
N ASP A 134 -10.85 5.87 2.93
CA ASP A 134 -11.96 6.47 2.19
C ASP A 134 -12.96 5.39 1.79
N SER A 135 -14.26 5.62 1.98
CA SER A 135 -15.32 4.64 1.62
C SER A 135 -15.39 4.33 0.12
N GLY A 136 -14.64 5.05 -0.71
CA GLY A 136 -14.40 4.78 -2.13
C GLY A 136 -12.99 4.27 -2.42
N HIS A 137 -12.19 3.94 -1.42
CA HIS A 137 -10.82 3.47 -1.61
C HIS A 137 -10.81 2.00 -2.03
N VAL A 138 -9.92 1.66 -2.96
CA VAL A 138 -9.56 0.28 -3.29
C VAL A 138 -8.14 0.04 -2.78
N SER A 139 -7.98 -0.86 -1.81
CA SER A 139 -6.70 -1.10 -1.13
C SER A 139 -5.73 -1.98 -1.94
N SER A 140 -6.24 -2.90 -2.76
CA SER A 140 -5.38 -3.76 -3.59
C SER A 140 -4.81 -2.99 -4.78
N GLU A 141 -3.48 -2.85 -4.78
CA GLU A 141 -2.73 -2.30 -5.90
C GLU A 141 -2.90 -3.15 -7.16
N GLU A 142 -2.92 -4.48 -7.03
CA GLU A 142 -3.06 -5.38 -8.17
C GLU A 142 -4.44 -5.31 -8.82
N LEU A 143 -5.50 -5.09 -8.03
CA LEU A 143 -6.85 -4.87 -8.55
C LEU A 143 -6.91 -3.54 -9.32
N ALA A 144 -6.34 -2.48 -8.74
CA ALA A 144 -6.26 -1.17 -9.39
C ALA A 144 -5.50 -1.22 -10.73
N ASP A 145 -4.36 -1.92 -10.75
CA ASP A 145 -3.55 -2.09 -11.97
C ASP A 145 -4.28 -2.90 -13.05
N THR A 146 -4.91 -4.00 -12.67
CA THR A 146 -5.69 -4.82 -13.62
C THR A 146 -6.87 -4.02 -14.19
N TYR A 147 -7.57 -3.25 -13.34
CA TYR A 147 -8.64 -2.37 -13.80
C TYR A 147 -8.12 -1.33 -14.80
N TRP A 148 -7.03 -0.62 -14.48
CA TRP A 148 -6.51 0.42 -15.39
C TRP A 148 -6.03 -0.14 -16.72
N GLU A 149 -5.44 -1.34 -16.76
CA GLU A 149 -5.01 -2.00 -17.99
C GLU A 149 -6.22 -2.32 -18.89
N LEU A 150 -7.21 -3.03 -18.35
CA LEU A 150 -8.42 -3.43 -19.08
C LEU A 150 -9.28 -2.23 -19.49
N PHE A 151 -9.37 -1.21 -18.63
CA PHE A 151 -10.13 0.01 -18.89
C PHE A 151 -9.46 0.88 -19.97
N ARG A 152 -8.15 1.09 -19.89
CA ARG A 152 -7.40 1.92 -20.85
C ARG A 152 -7.55 1.40 -22.28
N GLU A 153 -7.51 0.09 -22.44
CA GLU A 153 -7.59 -0.56 -23.76
C GLU A 153 -9.04 -0.79 -24.21
N ARG A 154 -10.03 -0.37 -23.41
CA ARG A 154 -11.47 -0.55 -23.65
C ARG A 154 -11.84 -2.01 -23.94
N LYS A 155 -11.09 -2.96 -23.39
CA LYS A 155 -11.23 -4.40 -23.64
C LYS A 155 -12.53 -4.98 -23.08
N ILE A 156 -12.99 -4.43 -21.96
CA ILE A 156 -14.22 -4.88 -21.29
C ILE A 156 -15.12 -3.66 -21.04
N LYS A 157 -16.23 -3.56 -21.78
CA LYS A 157 -17.12 -2.38 -21.77
C LYS A 157 -17.90 -2.21 -20.48
N ASP A 158 -18.19 -3.30 -19.78
CA ASP A 158 -18.99 -3.37 -18.55
C ASP A 158 -18.13 -3.63 -17.31
N LEU A 159 -16.83 -3.34 -17.40
CA LEU A 159 -15.87 -3.45 -16.31
C LEU A 159 -16.20 -2.48 -15.17
N ASP A 160 -16.20 -2.99 -13.94
CA ASP A 160 -16.40 -2.22 -12.72
C ASP A 160 -15.64 -2.84 -11.53
N ILE A 161 -15.66 -2.18 -10.38
CA ILE A 161 -15.15 -2.71 -9.12
C ILE A 161 -16.25 -2.65 -8.06
N VAL A 162 -16.58 -3.81 -7.50
CA VAL A 162 -17.59 -3.95 -6.45
C VAL A 162 -16.96 -4.48 -5.17
N THR A 163 -17.61 -4.26 -4.04
CA THR A 163 -17.25 -4.91 -2.78
C THR A 163 -18.11 -6.15 -2.61
N ILE A 164 -17.47 -7.30 -2.45
CA ILE A 164 -18.10 -8.58 -2.12
C ILE A 164 -18.06 -8.73 -0.61
N GLU A 165 -19.23 -8.86 0.00
CA GLU A 165 -19.36 -9.12 1.43
C GLU A 165 -19.12 -10.60 1.70
N SER A 166 -18.35 -10.91 2.74
CA SER A 166 -18.17 -12.27 3.24
C SER A 166 -18.27 -12.29 4.77
N GLU A 167 -18.49 -13.47 5.35
CA GLU A 167 -18.61 -13.63 6.81
C GLU A 167 -17.37 -13.15 7.58
N ARG A 168 -16.19 -13.17 6.95
CA ARG A 168 -14.93 -12.78 7.60
C ARG A 168 -14.50 -11.36 7.25
N TRP A 169 -14.54 -11.00 5.97
CA TRP A 169 -14.01 -9.73 5.48
C TRP A 169 -14.70 -9.29 4.18
N ASN A 170 -14.90 -7.99 4.03
CA ASN A 170 -15.32 -7.42 2.75
C ASN A 170 -14.12 -7.34 1.80
N HIS A 171 -14.30 -7.76 0.56
CA HIS A 171 -13.24 -7.77 -0.44
C HIS A 171 -13.65 -7.05 -1.72
N ASP A 172 -12.79 -6.18 -2.21
CA ASP A 172 -12.99 -5.58 -3.52
C ASP A 172 -12.70 -6.59 -4.64
N ALA A 173 -13.56 -6.60 -5.64
CA ALA A 173 -13.50 -7.50 -6.77
C ALA A 173 -13.67 -6.74 -8.09
N LEU A 174 -12.89 -7.15 -9.09
CA LEU A 174 -13.14 -6.75 -10.48
C LEU A 174 -14.39 -7.48 -10.96
N THR A 175 -15.32 -6.77 -11.60
CA THR A 175 -16.55 -7.39 -12.11
C THR A 175 -16.87 -7.00 -13.55
N PHE A 176 -17.44 -7.96 -14.29
CA PHE A 176 -17.91 -7.83 -15.67
C PHE A 176 -18.78 -9.05 -16.02
N GLN A 177 -19.42 -9.06 -17.19
CA GLN A 177 -20.08 -10.23 -17.76
C GLN A 177 -19.15 -10.93 -18.75
N ASP A 178 -19.09 -12.25 -18.70
CA ASP A 178 -18.34 -13.05 -19.67
C ASP A 178 -19.04 -13.14 -21.04
N HIS A 179 -18.49 -13.93 -21.96
CA HIS A 179 -19.08 -14.16 -23.29
C HIS A 179 -20.44 -14.88 -23.27
N LEU A 180 -20.79 -15.56 -22.18
CA LEU A 180 -22.07 -16.24 -21.99
C LEU A 180 -23.08 -15.38 -21.21
N GLY A 181 -22.72 -14.15 -20.86
CA GLY A 181 -23.54 -13.24 -20.07
C GLY A 181 -23.52 -13.50 -18.57
N ARG A 182 -22.69 -14.43 -18.09
CA ARG A 182 -22.55 -14.77 -16.67
C ARG A 182 -21.76 -13.68 -15.95
N ARG A 183 -22.13 -13.39 -14.71
CA ARG A 183 -21.46 -12.40 -13.88
C ARG A 183 -20.15 -12.98 -13.34
N ILE A 184 -19.05 -12.30 -13.63
CA ILE A 184 -17.73 -12.64 -13.13
C ILE A 184 -17.36 -11.71 -11.97
N HIS A 185 -16.79 -12.28 -10.92
CA HIS A 185 -16.05 -11.56 -9.89
C HIS A 185 -14.65 -12.15 -9.74
N MET A 186 -13.64 -11.30 -9.84
CA MET A 186 -12.25 -11.65 -9.54
C MET A 186 -11.85 -10.93 -8.27
N VAL A 187 -11.69 -11.66 -7.17
CA VAL A 187 -11.36 -11.13 -5.83
C VAL A 187 -9.85 -11.16 -5.62
N TYR A 188 -9.31 -10.10 -4.99
CA TYR A 188 -7.86 -9.88 -4.86
C TYR A 188 -7.37 -10.00 -3.40
N ALA A 189 -7.90 -10.94 -2.60
CA ALA A 189 -7.68 -11.03 -1.15
C ALA A 189 -6.83 -12.24 -0.72
N GLY A 190 -5.61 -12.04 -0.21
CA GLY A 190 -4.69 -13.16 0.12
C GLY A 190 -4.27 -14.00 -1.12
N VAL A 191 -5.15 -14.88 -1.58
CA VAL A 191 -5.12 -15.64 -2.85
C VAL A 191 -6.10 -14.99 -3.84
N GLY A 192 -5.87 -15.07 -5.16
CA GLY A 192 -6.88 -14.59 -6.12
C GLY A 192 -8.04 -15.57 -6.20
N GLU A 193 -9.29 -15.11 -6.15
CA GLU A 193 -10.47 -15.99 -6.22
C GLU A 193 -11.35 -15.60 -7.41
N LEU A 194 -11.81 -16.60 -8.16
CA LEU A 194 -12.71 -16.43 -9.29
C LEU A 194 -14.10 -16.94 -8.91
N MET A 195 -15.09 -16.05 -8.99
CA MET A 195 -16.49 -16.40 -8.79
C MET A 195 -17.28 -16.18 -10.08
N ILE A 196 -18.20 -17.09 -10.38
CA ILE A 196 -19.12 -17.02 -11.52
C ILE A 196 -20.54 -17.12 -10.96
N ASP A 197 -21.36 -16.11 -11.24
CA ASP A 197 -22.75 -16.00 -10.76
C ASP A 197 -22.89 -16.19 -9.23
N GLY A 198 -21.87 -15.78 -8.48
CA GLY A 198 -21.82 -15.87 -7.01
C GLY A 198 -21.16 -17.14 -6.46
N GLU A 199 -20.85 -18.13 -7.32
CA GLU A 199 -20.22 -19.38 -6.89
C GLU A 199 -18.70 -19.32 -7.07
N LEU A 200 -17.93 -19.73 -6.05
CA LEU A 200 -16.48 -19.88 -6.14
C LEU A 200 -16.14 -21.03 -7.08
N VAL A 201 -15.53 -20.72 -8.23
CA VAL A 201 -15.18 -21.73 -9.25
C VAL A 201 -13.68 -22.05 -9.29
N GLY A 202 -12.85 -21.24 -8.65
CA GLY A 202 -11.41 -21.49 -8.61
C GLY A 202 -10.61 -20.35 -8.01
N THR A 203 -9.29 -20.53 -8.00
CA THR A 203 -8.33 -19.52 -7.53
C THR A 203 -7.31 -19.18 -8.62
N PHE A 204 -6.63 -18.04 -8.51
CA PHE A 204 -5.64 -17.60 -9.49
C PHE A 204 -4.45 -16.86 -8.89
N ASN A 205 -3.35 -16.83 -9.65
CA ASN A 205 -2.13 -16.13 -9.30
C ASN A 205 -2.31 -14.60 -9.35
N LYS A 206 -1.78 -13.91 -8.35
CA LYS A 206 -1.92 -12.46 -8.21
C LYS A 206 -1.09 -11.59 -9.17
N ARG A 207 -0.33 -12.14 -10.11
CA ARG A 207 0.45 -11.35 -11.08
C ARG A 207 -0.41 -10.68 -12.16
N THR A 208 -0.29 -9.36 -12.32
CA THR A 208 -1.12 -8.53 -13.23
C THR A 208 -1.22 -9.04 -14.66
N PRO A 209 -0.11 -9.38 -15.38
CA PRO A 209 -0.22 -9.79 -16.78
C PRO A 209 -1.05 -11.06 -16.98
N PHE A 210 -1.07 -11.95 -15.99
CA PHE A 210 -1.88 -13.17 -16.02
C PHE A 210 -3.36 -12.84 -15.86
N LYS A 211 -3.72 -11.92 -14.95
CA LYS A 211 -5.11 -11.56 -14.66
C LYS A 211 -5.78 -10.82 -15.78
N THR A 212 -5.07 -9.91 -16.43
CA THR A 212 -5.58 -9.18 -17.59
C THR A 212 -5.94 -10.17 -18.70
N ARG A 213 -5.04 -11.13 -19.01
CA ARG A 213 -5.31 -12.21 -19.97
C ARG A 213 -6.47 -13.13 -19.56
N LEU A 214 -6.56 -13.47 -18.27
CA LEU A 214 -7.65 -14.29 -17.74
C LEU A 214 -9.00 -13.56 -17.91
N ALA A 215 -9.09 -12.29 -17.51
CA ALA A 215 -10.30 -11.49 -17.65
C ALA A 215 -10.74 -11.36 -19.12
N GLU A 216 -9.78 -11.08 -20.01
CA GLU A 216 -10.02 -11.07 -21.46
C GLU A 216 -10.54 -12.41 -21.97
N SER A 217 -9.94 -13.52 -21.54
CA SER A 217 -10.29 -14.85 -22.03
C SER A 217 -11.66 -15.31 -21.54
N LEU A 218 -12.03 -14.95 -20.31
CA LEU A 218 -13.40 -15.10 -19.82
C LEU A 218 -14.37 -14.29 -20.69
N LYS A 219 -14.01 -13.04 -21.01
CA LYS A 219 -14.82 -12.14 -21.83
C LYS A 219 -15.00 -12.61 -23.28
N THR A 220 -14.01 -13.27 -23.87
CA THR A 220 -14.03 -13.73 -25.27
C THR A 220 -14.41 -15.21 -25.44
N GLY A 221 -14.37 -16.01 -24.37
CA GLY A 221 -14.61 -17.45 -24.42
C GLY A 221 -13.42 -18.27 -24.96
N SER A 222 -12.19 -17.77 -24.80
CA SER A 222 -11.00 -18.48 -25.27
C SER A 222 -10.79 -19.83 -24.53
N SER A 223 -10.43 -20.86 -25.29
CA SER A 223 -10.46 -22.29 -24.88
C SER A 223 -9.47 -22.69 -23.78
N TRP A 224 -8.40 -21.91 -23.55
CA TRP A 224 -7.37 -22.22 -22.55
C TRP A 224 -7.80 -21.93 -21.10
N VAL A 225 -8.93 -21.24 -20.88
CA VAL A 225 -9.46 -20.97 -19.53
C VAL A 225 -9.77 -22.27 -18.79
N LYS A 226 -10.08 -23.37 -19.49
CA LYS A 226 -10.30 -24.69 -18.88
C LYS A 226 -9.08 -25.25 -18.17
N GLU A 227 -7.87 -24.89 -18.58
CA GLU A 227 -6.61 -25.38 -18.00
C GLU A 227 -6.16 -24.56 -16.77
N LEU A 228 -6.78 -23.40 -16.52
CA LEU A 228 -6.45 -22.54 -15.39
C LEU A 228 -7.26 -22.78 -14.12
N TYR A 229 -8.32 -23.60 -14.22
CA TYR A 229 -8.97 -24.11 -13.02
C TYR A 229 -8.05 -25.18 -12.45
N ASP A 230 -7.29 -24.83 -11.42
CA ASP A 230 -6.91 -25.82 -10.43
C ASP A 230 -8.17 -25.95 -9.55
N PRO A 231 -9.03 -26.97 -9.74
CA PRO A 231 -10.14 -27.16 -8.83
C PRO A 231 -9.50 -27.28 -7.45
N VAL A 232 -9.84 -26.37 -6.55
CA VAL A 232 -9.48 -26.50 -5.14
C VAL A 232 -9.82 -27.92 -4.77
N VAL A 233 -8.81 -28.71 -4.41
CA VAL A 233 -9.00 -30.09 -3.96
C VAL A 233 -10.01 -30.01 -2.84
N SER A 234 -11.24 -30.45 -3.14
CA SER A 234 -12.33 -30.54 -2.19
C SER A 234 -11.84 -31.39 -1.01
N GLY A 235 -11.48 -30.76 0.11
CA GLY A 235 -11.04 -31.51 1.29
C GLY A 235 -10.17 -30.81 2.32
N MET A 236 -9.68 -29.58 2.12
CA MET A 236 -8.94 -28.90 3.19
C MET A 236 -9.87 -28.07 4.08
N ASN A 237 -10.28 -28.68 5.19
CA ASN A 237 -10.84 -27.97 6.34
C ASN A 237 -9.79 -26.98 6.90
N PRO A 238 -10.18 -25.76 7.29
CA PRO A 238 -9.28 -24.84 7.98
C PRO A 238 -8.86 -25.44 9.33
N ARG A 239 -7.54 -25.47 9.58
CA ARG A 239 -6.96 -25.52 10.92
C ARG A 239 -6.41 -24.15 11.28
#